data_AF-E2BR66-F1
#
_entry.id   AF-E2BR66-F1
#
_cell.length_a   1.000
_cell.length_b   1.000
_cell.length_c   1.000
_cell.angle_alpha   90.00
_cell.angle_beta   90.00
_cell.angle_gamma   90.00
#
_symmetry.space_group_name_H-M   'P 1'
#
loop_
_entity.id
_entity.type
_entity.pdbx_description
1 polymer ?
#
loop_
_entity_poly.entity_id
_entity_poly.type
_entity_poly.pdbx_seq_one_letter_code
_entity_poly.pdbx_strand_id
1 'polypeptide(L)'
;MIGPELQFDMDNHNVCYHCEQHNKKLNYECHSMLYHDYVSSPKYQQPTVIVGFQAELYDVETWAESIRALRAQNCPLLLTTKFPHEISKNIIKIQAVLNNTVSPVLQTVNRFCALRPYRDLNSNEVFYRNKHLIIFRSLRS
;
A
#
# COMPACT_ATOMS: atom_id res chain seq x y z
N MET A 1 3.30 8.41 5.00
CA MET A 1 2.13 7.54 5.20
C MET A 1 0.88 8.37 5.00
N ILE A 2 -0.11 7.85 4.26
CA ILE A 2 -1.37 8.54 3.97
C ILE A 2 -2.50 7.62 4.41
N GLY A 3 -3.42 8.12 5.23
CA GLY A 3 -4.58 7.37 5.71
C GLY A 3 -5.42 8.21 6.68
N PRO A 4 -6.77 8.14 6.62
CA PRO A 4 -7.65 8.93 7.47
C PRO A 4 -7.54 8.60 8.98
N GLU A 5 -7.00 7.44 9.32
CA GLU A 5 -6.75 6.97 10.67
C GLU A 5 -5.46 7.51 11.30
N LEU A 6 -4.60 8.17 10.50
CA LEU A 6 -3.32 8.69 10.95
C LEU A 6 -3.49 10.04 11.66
N GLN A 7 -2.47 10.42 12.43
CA GLN A 7 -2.29 11.81 12.86
C GLN A 7 -1.20 12.45 12.00
N PHE A 8 -1.23 13.78 11.86
CA PHE A 8 -0.13 14.47 11.22
C PHE A 8 1.13 14.32 12.09
N ASP A 9 2.19 13.80 11.48
CA ASP A 9 3.47 13.57 12.12
C ASP A 9 4.57 13.66 11.05
N MET A 10 5.75 14.12 11.42
CA MET A 10 6.89 14.23 10.52
C MET A 10 8.18 14.17 11.32
N ASP A 11 9.07 13.27 10.96
CA ASP A 11 10.38 13.17 11.60
C ASP A 11 11.44 12.49 10.71
N ASN A 12 12.69 12.64 11.11
CA ASN A 12 13.82 11.88 10.61
C ASN A 12 14.06 10.69 11.55
N HIS A 13 13.90 9.48 11.03
CA HIS A 13 14.16 8.27 11.79
C HIS A 13 15.65 7.95 11.83
N ASN A 14 16.15 7.66 13.03
CA ASN A 14 17.53 7.18 13.21
C ASN A 14 17.70 5.84 12.48
N VAL A 15 18.68 5.79 11.57
CA VAL A 15 19.00 4.57 10.83
C VAL A 15 20.12 3.80 11.54
N CYS A 16 20.34 2.54 11.17
CA CYS A 16 21.43 1.77 11.76
C CYS A 16 22.81 2.34 11.34
N TYR A 17 23.85 2.03 12.12
CA TYR A 17 25.23 2.45 11.85
C TYR A 17 25.67 2.21 10.39
N HIS A 18 25.35 1.05 9.82
CA HIS A 18 25.68 0.76 8.42
C HIS A 18 24.99 1.72 7.44
N CYS A 19 23.73 2.08 7.66
CA CYS A 19 23.01 3.05 6.84
C CYS A 19 23.63 4.45 6.96
N GLU A 20 24.04 4.86 8.16
CA GLU A 20 24.72 6.14 8.39
C GLU A 20 26.06 6.21 7.64
N GLN A 21 26.88 5.16 7.72
CA GLN A 21 28.16 5.08 6.99
C GLN A 21 27.97 5.18 5.46
N HIS A 22 26.83 4.74 4.93
CA HIS A 22 26.49 4.85 3.52
C HIS A 22 25.64 6.09 3.18
N ASN A 23 25.59 7.07 4.08
CA ASN A 23 24.84 8.32 3.93
C ASN A 23 23.35 8.11 3.58
N LYS A 24 22.73 7.04 4.09
CA LYS A 24 21.30 6.79 3.95
C LYS A 24 20.54 7.55 5.03
N LYS A 25 19.41 8.13 4.65
CA LYS A 25 18.49 8.82 5.56
C LYS A 25 17.10 8.23 5.41
N LEU A 26 16.34 8.20 6.50
CA LEU A 26 14.94 7.80 6.48
C LEU A 26 14.10 8.92 7.07
N ASN A 27 13.35 9.61 6.22
CA ASN A 27 12.45 10.67 6.63
C ASN A 27 11.03 10.21 6.34
N TYR A 28 10.08 10.57 7.21
CA TYR A 28 8.69 10.24 6.99
C TYR A 28 7.79 11.43 7.31
N GLU A 29 6.65 11.44 6.63
CA GLU A 29 5.53 12.33 6.92
C GLU A 29 4.25 11.52 6.96
N CYS A 30 3.32 11.86 7.84
CA CYS A 30 2.02 11.23 7.99
C CYS A 30 0.92 12.26 7.70
N HIS A 31 -0.06 11.88 6.89
CA HIS A 31 -1.18 12.75 6.53
C HIS A 31 -2.51 12.05 6.78
N SER A 32 -3.35 12.67 7.62
CA SER A 32 -4.68 12.22 8.01
C SER A 32 -5.73 12.51 6.93
N MET A 33 -5.66 11.82 5.79
CA MET A 33 -6.56 12.05 4.65
C MET A 33 -6.62 10.83 3.73
N LEU A 34 -7.59 10.81 2.82
CA LEU A 34 -7.65 9.81 1.75
C LEU A 34 -6.57 10.10 0.71
N TYR A 35 -6.19 9.06 -0.04
CA TYR A 35 -5.08 9.19 -0.99
C TYR A 35 -5.38 10.16 -2.14
N HIS A 36 -6.63 10.19 -2.63
CA HIS A 36 -7.04 11.13 -3.69
C HIS A 36 -7.03 12.60 -3.21
N ASP A 37 -7.34 12.84 -1.92
CA ASP A 37 -7.20 14.17 -1.32
C ASP A 37 -5.74 14.58 -1.21
N TYR A 38 -4.86 13.65 -0.80
CA TYR A 38 -3.42 13.91 -0.73
C TYR A 38 -2.85 14.31 -2.10
N VAL A 39 -3.21 13.60 -3.16
CA VAL A 39 -2.78 13.91 -4.54
C VAL A 39 -3.24 15.29 -4.99
N SER A 40 -4.39 15.75 -4.50
CA SER A 40 -4.96 17.07 -4.82
C SER A 40 -4.47 18.17 -3.88
N SER A 41 -3.70 17.83 -2.84
CA SER A 41 -3.27 18.76 -1.80
C SER A 41 -1.98 19.51 -2.18
N PRO A 42 -1.73 20.70 -1.59
CA PRO A 42 -0.45 21.40 -1.74
C PRO A 42 0.76 20.64 -1.16
N LYS A 43 0.52 19.60 -0.35
CA LYS A 43 1.57 18.78 0.28
C LYS A 43 1.97 17.57 -0.57
N TYR A 44 1.34 17.42 -1.75
CA TYR A 44 1.59 16.30 -2.65
C TYR A 44 3.05 16.26 -3.10
N GLN A 45 3.63 15.07 -3.06
CA GLN A 45 4.89 14.76 -3.70
C GLN A 45 4.69 13.57 -4.63
N GLN A 46 5.22 13.68 -5.85
CA GLN A 46 5.12 12.62 -6.85
C GLN A 46 5.89 11.37 -6.39
N PRO A 47 5.22 10.22 -6.21
CA PRO A 47 5.88 9.00 -5.78
C PRO A 47 6.63 8.33 -6.94
N THR A 48 7.76 7.69 -6.60
CA THR A 48 8.46 6.75 -7.48
C THR A 48 7.97 5.30 -7.29
N VAL A 49 7.33 5.02 -6.16
CA VAL A 49 6.71 3.74 -5.81
C VAL A 49 5.62 3.99 -4.77
N ILE A 50 4.54 3.21 -4.81
CA ILE A 50 3.48 3.24 -3.81
C ILE A 50 3.33 1.86 -3.18
N VAL A 51 3.20 1.83 -1.85
CA VAL A 51 3.04 0.61 -1.06
C VAL A 51 1.77 0.70 -0.22
N GLY A 52 0.82 -0.21 -0.46
CA GLY A 52 -0.35 -0.43 0.39
C GLY A 52 -0.13 -1.60 1.34
N PHE A 53 -0.16 -1.31 2.64
CA PHE A 53 -0.03 -2.33 3.69
C PHE A 53 -1.40 -2.90 4.05
N GLN A 54 -1.49 -4.21 4.32
CA GLN A 54 -2.75 -4.88 4.69
C GLN A 54 -3.92 -4.48 3.76
N ALA A 55 -3.70 -4.49 2.45
CA ALA A 55 -4.62 -3.94 1.48
C ALA A 55 -5.94 -4.75 1.42
N GLU A 56 -7.03 -4.08 1.74
CA GLU A 56 -8.41 -4.59 1.67
C GLU A 56 -9.26 -3.63 0.81
N LEU A 57 -8.82 -3.36 -0.43
CA LEU A 57 -9.44 -2.37 -1.32
C LEU A 57 -10.91 -2.69 -1.66
N TYR A 58 -11.29 -3.96 -1.50
CA TYR A 58 -12.63 -4.46 -1.78
C TYR A 58 -13.65 -4.15 -0.68
N ASP A 59 -13.21 -3.77 0.52
CA ASP A 59 -14.08 -3.68 1.70
C ASP A 59 -14.83 -2.34 1.79
N VAL A 60 -14.24 -1.26 1.26
CA VAL A 60 -14.79 0.10 1.40
C VAL A 60 -15.03 0.74 0.02
N GLU A 61 -16.19 1.36 -0.17
CA GLU A 61 -16.54 2.04 -1.43
C GLU A 61 -15.64 3.24 -1.75
N THR A 62 -15.10 3.90 -0.72
CA THR A 62 -14.22 5.09 -0.84
C THR A 62 -12.91 4.83 -1.58
N TRP A 63 -12.54 3.57 -1.82
CA TRP A 63 -11.36 3.23 -2.59
C TRP A 63 -11.46 3.59 -4.08
N ALA A 64 -12.66 3.81 -4.63
CA ALA A 64 -12.81 4.06 -6.07
C ALA A 64 -12.01 5.29 -6.53
N GLU A 65 -12.10 6.40 -5.81
CA GLU A 65 -11.37 7.63 -6.15
C GLU A 65 -9.87 7.48 -5.91
N SER A 66 -9.48 6.85 -4.79
CA SER A 66 -8.08 6.55 -4.49
C SER A 66 -7.45 5.64 -5.54
N ILE A 67 -8.15 4.62 -6.06
CA ILE A 67 -7.65 3.73 -7.12
C ILE A 67 -7.45 4.51 -8.44
N ARG A 68 -8.35 5.43 -8.78
CA ARG A 68 -8.16 6.32 -9.95
C ARG A 68 -6.97 7.24 -9.75
N ALA A 69 -6.80 7.80 -8.55
CA ALA A 69 -5.64 8.61 -8.20
C ALA A 69 -4.34 7.81 -8.29
N LEU A 70 -4.31 6.56 -7.81
CA LEU A 70 -3.18 5.63 -7.94
C LEU A 70 -2.80 5.39 -9.41
N ARG A 71 -3.78 5.20 -10.31
CA ARG A 71 -3.52 5.07 -11.76
C ARG A 71 -2.86 6.32 -12.35
N ALA A 72 -3.27 7.51 -11.92
CA ALA A 72 -2.70 8.75 -12.42
C ALA A 72 -1.18 8.88 -12.11
N GLN A 73 -0.72 8.30 -10.99
CA GLN A 73 0.66 8.38 -10.50
C GLN A 73 1.69 7.73 -11.43
N ASN A 74 1.28 6.75 -12.24
CA ASN A 74 2.15 6.05 -13.18
C ASN A 74 3.43 5.47 -12.59
N CYS A 75 3.36 4.95 -11.37
CA CYS A 75 4.49 4.29 -10.73
C CYS A 75 4.10 2.87 -10.29
N PRO A 76 5.09 2.02 -9.93
CA PRO A 76 4.80 0.71 -9.40
C PRO A 76 3.93 0.78 -8.15
N LEU A 77 2.93 -0.10 -8.11
CA LEU A 77 2.06 -0.29 -6.96
C LEU A 77 2.34 -1.66 -6.34
N LEU A 78 2.72 -1.66 -5.07
CA LEU A 78 2.91 -2.85 -4.26
C LEU A 78 1.77 -2.93 -3.25
N LEU A 79 1.10 -4.06 -3.18
CA LEU A 79 0.07 -4.33 -2.19
C LEU A 79 0.46 -5.56 -1.39
N THR A 80 0.31 -5.48 -0.08
CA THR A 80 0.49 -6.63 0.80
C THR A 80 -0.82 -7.04 1.43
N THR A 81 -1.06 -8.34 1.61
CA THR A 81 -2.31 -8.87 2.18
C THR A 81 -2.02 -9.91 3.27
N LYS A 82 -3.01 -10.23 4.10
CA LYS A 82 -2.89 -11.24 5.16
C LYS A 82 -3.15 -12.65 4.61
N PHE A 83 -4.11 -12.79 3.69
CA PHE A 83 -4.50 -14.08 3.11
C PHE A 83 -4.33 -14.10 1.58
N PRO A 84 -4.10 -15.29 0.97
CA PRO A 84 -3.94 -15.41 -0.48
C PRO A 84 -5.20 -14.98 -1.27
N HIS A 85 -6.39 -15.29 -0.76
CA HIS A 85 -7.65 -15.01 -1.47
C HIS A 85 -7.93 -13.50 -1.61
N GLU A 86 -7.34 -12.67 -0.75
CA GLU A 86 -7.45 -11.21 -0.81
C GLU A 86 -6.71 -10.63 -2.02
N ILE A 87 -5.72 -11.34 -2.54
CA ILE A 87 -5.01 -10.94 -3.75
C ILE A 87 -6.00 -10.80 -4.91
N SER A 88 -6.77 -11.86 -5.16
CA SER A 88 -7.77 -11.88 -6.23
C SER A 88 -8.84 -10.81 -6.02
N LYS A 89 -9.32 -10.62 -4.78
CA LYS A 89 -10.31 -9.58 -4.46
C LYS A 89 -9.80 -8.16 -4.76
N ASN A 90 -8.56 -7.86 -4.37
CA ASN A 90 -7.93 -6.57 -4.66
C ASN A 90 -7.76 -6.34 -6.16
N ILE A 91 -7.29 -7.36 -6.91
CA ILE A 91 -7.15 -7.28 -8.37
C ILE A 91 -8.50 -7.00 -9.04
N ILE A 92 -9.54 -7.76 -8.68
CA ILE A 92 -10.90 -7.61 -9.23
C ILE A 92 -11.42 -6.20 -8.95
N LYS A 93 -11.27 -5.70 -7.73
CA LYS A 93 -11.71 -4.35 -7.37
C LYS A 93 -10.99 -3.27 -8.19
N ILE A 94 -9.67 -3.37 -8.35
CA ILE A 94 -8.89 -2.43 -9.17
C ILE A 94 -9.38 -2.46 -10.62
N GLN A 95 -9.53 -3.65 -11.20
CA GLN A 95 -9.98 -3.81 -12.59
C GLN A 95 -11.38 -3.23 -12.80
N ALA A 96 -12.30 -3.49 -11.86
CA ALA A 96 -13.66 -2.97 -11.90
C ALA A 96 -13.70 -1.44 -11.85
N VAL A 97 -12.94 -0.81 -10.94
CA VAL A 97 -12.91 0.66 -10.81
C VAL A 97 -12.26 1.33 -12.03
N LEU A 98 -11.22 0.72 -12.58
CA LEU A 98 -10.48 1.27 -13.73
C LEU A 98 -11.13 0.97 -15.08
N ASN A 99 -12.18 0.12 -15.09
CA ASN A 99 -12.80 -0.43 -16.28
C ASN A 99 -11.75 -0.93 -17.30
N ASN A 100 -10.74 -1.65 -16.80
CA ASN A 100 -9.59 -2.08 -17.58
C ASN A 100 -8.97 -3.36 -17.00
N THR A 101 -8.35 -4.16 -17.85
CA THR A 101 -7.58 -5.35 -17.47
C THR A 101 -6.15 -4.96 -17.12
N VAL A 102 -5.91 -4.63 -15.86
CA VAL A 102 -4.55 -4.53 -15.30
C VAL A 102 -4.14 -5.85 -14.66
N SER A 103 -2.93 -6.31 -14.95
CA SER A 103 -2.38 -7.55 -14.39
C SER A 103 -1.12 -7.28 -13.59
N PRO A 104 -0.96 -7.89 -12.41
CA PRO A 104 0.28 -7.75 -11.64
C PRO A 104 1.42 -8.48 -12.35
N VAL A 105 2.62 -7.92 -12.24
CA VAL A 105 3.86 -8.55 -12.72
C VAL A 105 4.40 -9.60 -11.74
N LEU A 106 3.96 -9.54 -10.48
CA LEU A 106 4.34 -10.51 -9.46
C LEU A 106 3.18 -10.74 -8.48
N GLN A 107 2.99 -12.00 -8.11
CA GLN A 107 2.17 -12.44 -6.97
C GLN A 107 2.98 -13.49 -6.21
N THR A 108 3.27 -13.25 -4.94
CA THR A 108 4.14 -14.16 -4.17
C THR A 108 3.90 -14.07 -2.66
N VAL A 109 4.52 -14.98 -1.90
CA VAL A 109 4.63 -14.87 -0.45
C VAL A 109 5.75 -13.88 -0.12
N ASN A 110 5.42 -12.89 0.71
CA ASN A 110 6.37 -11.88 1.14
C ASN A 110 7.34 -12.48 2.17
N ARG A 111 8.64 -12.54 1.83
CA ARG A 111 9.70 -12.99 2.74
C ARG A 111 9.99 -12.01 3.89
N PHE A 112 9.46 -10.79 3.79
CA PHE A 112 9.61 -9.72 4.77
C PHE A 112 8.30 -9.46 5.53
N CYS A 113 7.45 -10.48 5.67
CA CYS A 113 6.22 -10.36 6.45
C CYS A 113 6.51 -10.24 7.94
N ALA A 114 5.51 -9.81 8.71
CA ALA A 114 5.64 -9.76 10.16
C ALA A 114 5.87 -11.16 10.74
N LEU A 115 6.77 -11.29 11.71
CA LEU A 115 7.00 -12.54 12.44
C LEU A 115 6.05 -12.72 13.63
N ARG A 116 5.30 -11.67 13.98
CA ARG A 116 4.34 -11.72 15.08
C ARG A 116 3.01 -12.28 14.58
N PRO A 117 2.48 -13.35 15.21
CA PRO A 117 1.14 -13.85 14.89
C PRO A 117 0.07 -12.90 15.44
N TYR A 118 -1.02 -12.77 14.69
CA TYR A 118 -2.23 -12.04 15.06
C TYR A 118 -3.44 -12.96 14.91
N ARG A 119 -4.48 -12.75 15.72
CA ARG A 119 -5.78 -13.40 15.51
C ARG A 119 -6.67 -12.48 14.68
N ASP A 120 -7.21 -13.02 13.59
CA ASP A 120 -8.22 -12.33 12.79
C ASP A 120 -9.58 -12.51 13.48
N LEU A 121 -10.25 -11.40 13.80
CA LEU A 121 -11.49 -11.44 14.58
C LEU A 121 -12.69 -11.96 13.76
N ASN A 122 -12.62 -11.88 12.44
CA ASN A 122 -13.71 -12.26 11.54
C ASN A 122 -13.70 -13.77 11.25
N SER A 123 -12.52 -14.31 10.95
CA SER A 123 -12.31 -15.73 10.63
C SER A 123 -11.91 -16.58 11.83
N ASN A 124 -11.49 -15.96 12.93
CA ASN A 124 -10.90 -16.61 14.10
C ASN A 124 -9.58 -17.34 13.82
N GLU A 125 -8.99 -17.13 12.63
CA GLU A 125 -7.73 -17.74 12.20
C GLU A 125 -6.51 -16.94 12.72
N VAL A 126 -5.36 -17.61 12.80
CA VAL A 126 -4.08 -16.95 13.06
C VAL A 126 -3.45 -16.52 11.74
N PHE A 127 -3.08 -15.25 11.63
CA PHE A 127 -2.43 -14.69 10.45
C PHE A 127 -1.16 -13.91 10.82
N TYR A 128 -0.39 -13.59 9.78
CA TYR A 128 0.80 -12.74 9.88
C TYR A 128 0.59 -11.54 8.97
N ARG A 129 0.91 -10.34 9.46
CA ARG A 129 0.74 -9.12 8.66
C ARG A 129 1.68 -9.13 7.46
N ASN A 130 1.15 -8.65 6.34
CA ASN A 130 1.87 -8.44 5.07
C ASN A 130 2.46 -9.74 4.51
N LYS A 131 1.77 -10.88 4.72
CA LYS A 131 2.25 -12.23 4.35
C LYS A 131 2.32 -12.46 2.86
N HIS A 132 1.43 -11.85 2.09
CA HIS A 132 1.40 -11.97 0.64
C HIS A 132 1.71 -10.62 0.00
N LEU A 133 2.30 -10.65 -1.21
CA LEU A 133 2.73 -9.49 -1.96
C LEU A 133 2.25 -9.57 -3.41
N ILE A 134 1.73 -8.46 -3.90
CA ILE A 134 1.30 -8.23 -5.27
C ILE A 134 2.06 -7.01 -5.78
N ILE A 135 2.62 -7.08 -6.99
CA ILE A 135 3.30 -5.94 -7.61
C ILE A 135 2.70 -5.68 -8.99
N PHE A 136 2.28 -4.45 -9.22
CA PHE A 136 1.96 -3.92 -10.54
C PHE A 136 3.10 -3.02 -11.00
N ARG A 137 3.52 -3.13 -12.27
CA ARG A 137 4.52 -2.22 -12.85
C ARG A 137 3.97 -0.79 -12.94
N SER A 138 2.70 -0.66 -13.32
CA SER A 138 1.88 0.55 -13.31
C SER A 138 0.42 0.11 -13.40
N LEU A 139 -0.51 0.97 -12.99
CA LEU A 139 -1.95 0.78 -13.21
C LEU A 139 -2.44 1.46 -14.50
N ARG A 140 -1.55 2.10 -15.27
CA ARG A 140 -1.90 2.58 -16.62
C ARG A 140 -2.03 1.41 -17.59
N SER A 141 -2.95 1.58 -18.54
CA SER A 141 -3.10 0.77 -19.76
C SER A 141 -1.95 1.05 -20.71
#